data_AF-A0A2M8LYS4-F1
#
_entry.id   AF-A0A2M8LYS4-F1
#
_cell.length_a   1.000
_cell.length_b   1.000
_cell.length_c   1.000
_cell.angle_alpha   90.00
_cell.angle_beta   90.00
_cell.angle_gamma   90.00
#
_symmetry.space_group_name_H-M   'P 1'
#
loop_
_entity.id
_entity.type
_entity.pdbx_description
1 polymer ?
#
loop_
_entity_poly.entity_id
_entity_poly.type
_entity_poly.pdbx_seq_one_letter_code
_entity_poly.pdbx_strand_id
1 'polypeptide(L)'
;MKITIEGASPEFERKLLDLLAEHRHELTVAADTEWTVERAERYLRSLPAGARRFAEMVVVDGDGYIDAEQLRSVLGKLNGPTVALSRAIPRGVKAGWWPEGTAAPITVVYDPDNPSWQKAIAYEMSRENVPVFRSAIARMVIANSVQKETT
;
A
#
# COMPACT_ATOMS: atom_id res chain seq x y z
N MET A 1 -8.46 24.28 4.92
CA MET A 1 -7.60 24.61 3.76
C MET A 1 -6.66 23.44 3.52
N LYS A 2 -6.53 22.92 2.29
CA LYS A 2 -5.56 21.86 1.92
C LYS A 2 -4.44 22.51 1.12
N ILE A 3 -3.20 22.37 1.57
CA ILE A 3 -2.01 22.88 0.88
C ILE A 3 -1.10 21.69 0.59
N THR A 4 -0.71 21.51 -0.67
CA THR A 4 0.31 20.55 -1.11
C THR A 4 1.50 21.36 -1.62
N ILE A 5 2.71 21.01 -1.17
CA ILE A 5 3.95 21.72 -1.51
C ILE A 5 4.91 20.71 -2.13
N GLU A 6 5.36 20.99 -3.35
CA GLU A 6 6.30 20.16 -4.10
C GLU A 6 7.53 20.97 -4.51
N GLY A 7 8.71 20.35 -4.51
CA GLY A 7 9.96 20.99 -4.99
C GLY A 7 10.54 22.08 -4.08
N ALA A 8 10.17 22.12 -2.80
CA ALA A 8 10.67 23.10 -1.85
C ALA A 8 12.19 23.00 -1.65
N SER A 9 12.85 24.16 -1.50
CA SER A 9 14.26 24.21 -1.10
C SER A 9 14.42 23.87 0.39
N PRO A 10 15.61 23.44 0.84
CA PRO A 10 15.86 23.19 2.27
C PRO A 10 15.62 24.44 3.15
N GLU A 11 15.86 25.63 2.61
CA GLU A 11 15.57 26.89 3.31
C GLU A 11 14.07 27.10 3.51
N PHE A 12 13.27 26.82 2.47
CA PHE A 12 11.81 26.89 2.56
C PHE A 12 11.27 25.88 3.57
N GLU A 13 11.76 24.64 3.52
CA GLU A 13 11.35 23.58 4.44
C GLU A 13 11.61 23.99 5.89
N ARG A 14 12.81 24.51 6.20
CA ARG A 14 13.13 25.01 7.55
C ARG A 14 12.19 26.13 7.98
N LYS A 15 11.98 27.15 7.13
CA LYS A 15 11.07 28.27 7.43
C LYS A 15 9.64 27.82 7.65
N LEU A 16 9.18 26.83 6.88
CA LEU A 16 7.86 26.25 7.05
C LEU A 16 7.75 25.49 8.37
N LEU A 17 8.76 24.68 8.74
CA LEU A 17 8.79 23.98 10.01
C LEU A 17 8.81 24.94 11.21
N ASP A 18 9.56 26.04 11.13
CA ASP A 18 9.59 27.08 12.16
C ASP A 18 8.21 27.73 12.33
N LEU A 19 7.54 28.07 11.22
CA LEU A 19 6.18 28.63 11.23
C LEU A 19 5.16 27.65 11.82
N LEU A 20 5.25 26.37 11.46
CA LEU A 20 4.38 25.33 12.01
C LEU A 20 4.61 25.13 13.52
N ALA A 21 5.85 25.24 13.98
CA ALA A 21 6.19 25.14 15.39
C ALA A 21 5.63 26.33 16.21
N GLU A 22 5.67 27.55 15.66
CA GLU A 22 5.10 28.76 16.27
C GLU A 22 3.59 28.60 16.53
N HIS A 23 2.87 28.03 15.55
CA HIS A 23 1.41 27.87 15.60
C HIS A 23 0.93 26.46 15.98
N ARG A 24 1.79 25.63 16.58
CA ARG A 24 1.47 24.22 16.96
C ARG A 24 0.27 24.04 17.88
N HIS A 25 -0.15 25.09 18.58
CA HIS A 25 -1.30 25.09 19.48
C HIS A 25 -2.62 25.37 18.76
N GLU A 26 -2.54 25.86 17.52
CA GLU A 26 -3.69 26.21 16.66
C GLU A 26 -3.76 25.31 15.42
N LEU A 27 -2.63 24.74 14.98
CA LEU A 27 -2.52 23.95 13.76
C LEU A 27 -2.38 22.45 14.06
N THR A 28 -3.19 21.64 13.38
CA THR A 28 -2.96 20.21 13.25
C THR A 28 -2.24 19.95 11.93
N VAL A 29 -0.98 19.52 12.00
CA VAL A 29 -0.20 19.10 10.83
C VAL A 29 -0.29 17.59 10.73
N ALA A 30 -0.94 17.09 9.68
CA ALA A 30 -1.02 15.68 9.38
C ALA A 30 -0.38 15.40 8.02
N ALA A 31 0.44 14.35 7.96
CA ALA A 31 0.94 13.87 6.69
C ALA A 31 -0.18 13.12 5.95
N ASP A 32 -0.25 13.31 4.63
CA ASP A 32 -1.22 12.60 3.79
C ASP A 32 -0.85 11.11 3.73
N THR A 33 -1.70 10.27 4.33
CA THR A 33 -1.56 8.81 4.43
C THR A 33 -2.26 8.05 3.30
N GLU A 34 -2.85 8.75 2.32
CA GLU A 34 -3.57 8.12 1.20
C GLU A 34 -2.61 7.39 0.23
N TRP A 35 -3.11 6.33 -0.41
CA TRP A 35 -2.36 5.63 -1.43
C TRP A 35 -2.41 6.40 -2.75
N THR A 36 -1.22 6.76 -3.25
CA THR A 36 -1.05 7.24 -4.63
C THR A 36 -0.55 6.10 -5.52
N VAL A 37 -0.62 6.28 -6.84
CA VAL A 37 -0.15 5.27 -7.80
C VAL A 37 1.36 5.00 -7.60
N GLU A 38 2.13 6.04 -7.31
CA GLU A 38 3.58 5.96 -7.07
C GLU A 38 3.90 5.19 -5.78
N ARG A 39 3.14 5.44 -4.70
CA ARG A 39 3.27 4.70 -3.44
C ARG A 39 2.88 3.23 -3.62
N ALA A 40 1.77 2.97 -4.32
CA ALA A 40 1.30 1.61 -4.62
C ALA A 40 2.31 0.84 -5.50
N GLU A 41 2.88 1.47 -6.52
CA GLU A 41 3.92 0.88 -7.34
C GLU A 41 5.16 0.53 -6.50
N ARG A 42 5.62 1.46 -5.66
CA ARG A 42 6.75 1.20 -4.76
C ARG A 42 6.44 0.08 -3.78
N TYR A 43 5.24 0.05 -3.21
CA TYR A 43 4.78 -1.04 -2.35
C TYR A 43 4.87 -2.39 -3.08
N LEU A 44 4.26 -2.52 -4.26
CA LEU A 44 4.26 -3.76 -5.05
C LEU A 44 5.67 -4.21 -5.46
N ARG A 45 6.55 -3.27 -5.84
CA ARG A 45 7.95 -3.58 -6.18
C ARG A 45 8.77 -4.02 -4.97
N SER A 46 8.42 -3.58 -3.76
CA SER A 46 9.12 -3.96 -2.53
C SER A 46 8.78 -5.37 -2.03
N LEU A 47 7.72 -5.97 -2.57
CA LEU A 47 7.23 -7.28 -2.13
C LEU A 47 8.02 -8.44 -2.80
N PRO A 48 8.27 -9.54 -2.07
CA PRO A 48 8.66 -10.80 -2.68
C PRO A 48 7.61 -11.28 -3.69
N ALA A 49 8.04 -12.07 -4.68
CA ALA A 49 7.20 -12.50 -5.80
C ALA A 49 5.84 -13.09 -5.38
N GLY A 50 5.80 -13.97 -4.38
CA GLY A 50 4.55 -14.57 -3.90
C GLY A 50 3.60 -13.58 -3.23
N ALA A 51 4.12 -12.60 -2.49
CA ALA A 51 3.33 -11.54 -1.87
C ALA A 51 2.85 -10.51 -2.90
N ARG A 52 3.67 -10.22 -3.92
CA ARG A 52 3.26 -9.40 -5.05
C ARG A 52 2.14 -10.08 -5.84
N ARG A 53 2.28 -11.37 -6.15
CA ARG A 53 1.25 -12.14 -6.86
C ARG A 53 -0.05 -12.18 -6.05
N PHE A 54 0.02 -12.33 -4.72
CA PHE A 54 -1.12 -12.20 -3.83
C PHE A 54 -1.85 -10.86 -4.04
N ALA A 55 -1.11 -9.74 -3.96
CA ALA A 55 -1.71 -8.41 -4.12
C ALA A 55 -2.29 -8.20 -5.53
N GLU A 56 -1.63 -8.69 -6.57
CA GLU A 56 -2.15 -8.68 -7.94
C GLU A 56 -3.48 -9.44 -8.06
N MET A 57 -3.59 -10.63 -7.47
CA MET A 57 -4.83 -11.41 -7.49
C MET A 57 -5.98 -10.70 -6.78
N VAL A 58 -5.74 -10.09 -5.61
CA VAL A 58 -6.75 -9.29 -4.90
C VAL A 58 -7.29 -8.16 -5.79
N VAL A 59 -6.42 -7.47 -6.52
CA VAL A 59 -6.77 -6.27 -7.31
C VAL A 59 -7.35 -6.60 -8.69
N VAL A 60 -6.77 -7.58 -9.38
CA VAL A 60 -7.07 -7.89 -10.78
C VAL A 60 -8.15 -8.96 -10.88
N ASP A 61 -8.02 -10.05 -10.11
CA ASP A 61 -8.95 -11.18 -10.19
C ASP A 61 -10.16 -10.98 -9.26
N GLY A 62 -9.95 -10.32 -8.11
CA GLY A 62 -10.98 -10.10 -7.09
C GLY A 62 -11.66 -8.72 -7.10
N ASP A 63 -11.21 -7.78 -7.94
CA ASP A 63 -11.69 -6.38 -7.91
C ASP A 63 -11.67 -5.75 -6.49
N GLY A 64 -10.66 -6.09 -5.70
CA GLY A 64 -10.50 -5.66 -4.31
C GLY A 64 -11.04 -6.63 -3.27
N TYR A 65 -11.64 -7.76 -3.64
CA TYR A 65 -12.05 -8.79 -2.69
C TYR A 65 -11.81 -10.19 -3.24
N ILE A 66 -11.12 -11.06 -2.51
CA ILE A 66 -10.86 -12.43 -2.96
C ILE A 66 -10.88 -13.43 -1.81
N ASP A 67 -11.51 -14.57 -2.05
CA ASP A 67 -11.62 -15.65 -1.07
C ASP A 67 -10.25 -16.26 -0.76
N ALA A 68 -10.04 -16.57 0.52
CA ALA A 68 -8.81 -17.16 0.98
C ALA A 68 -8.62 -18.58 0.41
N GLU A 69 -9.69 -19.30 0.07
CA GLU A 69 -9.61 -20.59 -0.62
C GLU A 69 -9.13 -20.43 -2.07
N GLN A 70 -9.63 -19.43 -2.80
CA GLN A 70 -9.17 -19.11 -4.15
C GLN A 70 -7.69 -18.70 -4.16
N LEU A 71 -7.25 -17.91 -3.17
CA LEU A 71 -5.82 -17.61 -3.04
C LEU A 71 -4.99 -18.86 -2.74
N ARG A 72 -5.48 -19.77 -1.89
CA ARG A 72 -4.77 -21.02 -1.56
C ARG A 72 -4.66 -21.97 -2.75
N SER A 73 -5.65 -22.02 -3.64
CA SER A 73 -5.61 -22.89 -4.82
C SER A 73 -4.50 -22.49 -5.80
N VAL A 74 -4.10 -21.21 -5.81
CA VAL A 74 -3.04 -20.69 -6.69
C VAL A 74 -1.70 -20.56 -5.97
N LEU A 75 -1.68 -20.06 -4.73
CA LEU A 75 -0.46 -19.71 -4.00
C LEU A 75 -0.04 -20.75 -2.95
N GLY A 76 -0.90 -21.73 -2.67
CA GLY A 76 -0.70 -22.67 -1.56
C GLY A 76 -0.85 -21.97 -0.20
N LYS A 77 0.16 -22.10 0.66
CA LYS A 77 0.09 -21.54 2.02
C LYS A 77 0.19 -20.00 1.99
N LEU A 78 -0.75 -19.32 2.65
CA LEU A 78 -0.81 -17.86 2.64
C LEU A 78 0.08 -17.17 3.68
N ASN A 79 0.58 -17.88 4.69
CA ASN A 79 1.34 -17.29 5.80
C ASN A 79 2.58 -16.50 5.33
N GLY A 80 3.28 -16.98 4.30
CA GLY A 80 4.44 -16.29 3.74
C GLY A 80 4.05 -14.95 3.10
N PRO A 81 3.17 -14.95 2.09
CA PRO A 81 2.62 -13.74 1.49
C PRO A 81 2.05 -12.75 2.50
N THR A 82 1.20 -13.19 3.43
CA THR A 82 0.54 -12.29 4.40
C THR A 82 1.51 -11.64 5.37
N VAL A 83 2.52 -12.38 5.86
CA VAL A 83 3.60 -11.81 6.69
C VAL A 83 4.40 -10.77 5.91
N ALA A 84 4.69 -11.01 4.63
CA ALA A 84 5.42 -10.06 3.79
C ALA A 84 4.62 -8.76 3.54
N LEU A 85 3.31 -8.87 3.28
CA LEU A 85 2.40 -7.73 3.13
C LEU A 85 2.34 -6.91 4.43
N SER A 86 2.12 -7.56 5.58
CA SER A 86 2.05 -6.91 6.89
C SER A 86 3.36 -6.20 7.26
N ARG A 87 4.51 -6.81 7.00
CA ARG A 87 5.82 -6.20 7.28
C ARG A 87 6.19 -5.09 6.32
N ALA A 88 5.52 -4.97 5.17
CA ALA A 88 5.86 -3.95 4.19
C ALA A 88 5.62 -2.55 4.72
N ILE A 89 4.45 -2.30 5.33
CA ILE A 89 4.06 -1.01 5.89
C ILE A 89 5.06 -0.44 6.89
N PRO A 90 5.39 -1.11 8.02
CA PRO A 90 6.34 -0.55 8.98
C PRO A 90 7.74 -0.39 8.40
N ARG A 91 8.15 -1.25 7.46
CA ARG A 91 9.43 -1.12 6.77
C ARG A 91 9.49 0.14 5.91
N GLY A 92 8.42 0.43 5.16
CA GLY A 92 8.36 1.63 4.33
C GLY A 92 8.24 2.91 5.15
N VAL A 93 7.57 2.88 6.32
CA VAL A 93 7.61 4.01 7.28
C VAL A 93 9.05 4.27 7.71
N LYS A 94 9.77 3.24 8.16
CA LYS A 94 11.19 3.37 8.57
C LYS A 94 12.09 3.86 7.44
N ALA A 95 11.75 3.54 6.19
CA ALA A 95 12.50 3.95 4.99
C ALA A 95 12.04 5.30 4.40
N GLY A 96 11.05 5.98 5.01
CA GLY A 96 10.52 7.26 4.53
C GLY A 96 9.72 7.18 3.23
N TRP A 97 9.18 6.00 2.87
CA TRP A 97 8.40 5.81 1.64
C TRP A 97 6.96 6.27 1.76
N TRP A 98 6.43 6.25 2.97
CA TRP A 98 5.09 6.74 3.32
C TRP A 98 5.09 7.15 4.80
N PRO A 99 4.20 8.06 5.20
CA PRO A 99 4.13 8.51 6.58
C PRO A 99 3.62 7.42 7.53
N GLU A 100 3.92 7.61 8.80
CA GLU A 100 3.29 6.84 9.88
C GLU A 100 1.76 6.97 9.81
N GLY A 101 1.04 5.89 10.13
CA GLY A 101 -0.42 5.84 10.00
C GLY A 101 -0.94 5.46 8.61
N THR A 102 -0.07 5.29 7.60
CA THR A 102 -0.47 4.72 6.31
C THR A 102 -1.04 3.32 6.51
N ALA A 103 -2.31 3.12 6.16
CA ALA A 103 -3.00 1.84 6.34
C ALA A 103 -2.46 0.77 5.37
N ALA A 104 -2.47 -0.49 5.82
CA ALA A 104 -2.19 -1.60 4.93
C ALA A 104 -3.25 -1.64 3.82
N PRO A 105 -2.84 -1.75 2.54
CA PRO A 105 -3.78 -1.67 1.42
C PRO A 105 -4.65 -2.93 1.30
N ILE A 106 -4.21 -4.04 1.91
CA ILE A 106 -4.95 -5.30 1.94
C ILE A 106 -5.13 -5.73 3.39
N THR A 107 -6.37 -5.98 3.79
CA THR A 107 -6.76 -6.46 5.11
C THR A 107 -7.36 -7.86 5.01
N VAL A 108 -7.42 -8.54 6.16
CA VAL A 108 -7.99 -9.88 6.28
C VAL A 108 -9.44 -9.79 6.71
N VAL A 109 -10.29 -10.58 6.08
CA VAL A 109 -11.68 -10.78 6.47
C VAL A 109 -11.75 -12.10 7.25
N TYR A 110 -12.18 -12.00 8.50
CA TYR A 110 -12.34 -13.15 9.39
C TYR A 110 -13.77 -13.66 9.40
N ASP A 111 -13.91 -14.96 9.64
CA ASP A 111 -15.21 -15.60 9.83
C ASP A 111 -15.97 -14.98 11.04
N PRO A 112 -17.12 -14.32 10.82
CA PRO A 112 -17.88 -13.69 11.90
C PRO A 112 -18.54 -14.72 12.83
N ASP A 113 -18.80 -15.93 12.34
CA ASP A 113 -19.48 -16.99 13.09
C ASP A 113 -18.51 -17.77 13.98
N ASN A 114 -17.19 -17.57 13.81
CA ASN A 114 -16.16 -18.23 14.62
C ASN A 114 -15.05 -17.26 15.08
N PRO A 115 -15.39 -16.28 15.94
CA PRO A 115 -14.44 -15.25 16.37
C PRO A 115 -13.28 -15.80 17.21
N SER A 116 -13.45 -16.96 17.85
CA SER A 116 -12.40 -17.60 18.67
C SER A 116 -11.31 -18.26 17.83
N TRP A 117 -11.58 -18.62 16.57
CA TRP A 117 -10.59 -19.27 15.70
C TRP A 117 -9.99 -18.34 14.62
N GLN A 118 -10.39 -17.07 14.53
CA GLN A 118 -9.87 -16.06 13.59
C GLN A 118 -9.48 -16.63 12.22
N LYS A 119 -10.37 -17.45 11.64
CA LYS A 119 -10.11 -18.09 10.35
C LYS A 119 -10.25 -17.02 9.27
N ALA A 120 -9.16 -16.75 8.55
CA ALA A 120 -9.19 -15.88 7.37
C ALA A 120 -10.02 -16.55 6.27
N ILE A 121 -11.17 -15.95 5.96
CA ILE A 121 -12.10 -16.41 4.92
C ILE A 121 -11.87 -15.68 3.60
N ALA A 122 -11.41 -14.43 3.65
CA ALA A 122 -11.10 -13.64 2.48
C ALA A 122 -10.06 -12.54 2.80
N TYR A 123 -9.68 -11.80 1.77
CA TYR A 123 -8.86 -10.61 1.86
C TYR A 123 -9.46 -9.52 1.01
N GLU A 124 -9.36 -8.28 1.50
CA GLU A 124 -10.00 -7.14 0.87
C GLU A 124 -9.07 -5.93 0.77
N MET A 125 -9.35 -5.07 -0.20
CA MET A 125 -8.78 -3.75 -0.41
C MET A 125 -9.93 -2.75 -0.49
N SER A 126 -9.77 -1.58 0.13
CA SER A 126 -10.79 -0.54 0.05
C SER A 126 -11.04 -0.14 -1.41
N ARG A 127 -12.29 0.18 -1.75
CA ARG A 127 -12.71 0.46 -3.13
C ARG A 127 -11.97 1.64 -3.75
N GLU A 128 -11.56 2.61 -2.92
CA GLU A 128 -10.79 3.78 -3.32
C GLU A 128 -9.37 3.40 -3.75
N ASN A 129 -8.79 2.36 -3.14
CA ASN A 129 -7.43 1.91 -3.42
C ASN A 129 -7.35 0.99 -4.64
N VAL A 130 -8.41 0.26 -4.98
CA VAL A 130 -8.44 -0.65 -6.15
C VAL A 130 -7.99 0.03 -7.45
N PRO A 131 -8.56 1.17 -7.90
CA PRO A 131 -8.11 1.83 -9.12
C PRO A 131 -6.66 2.34 -9.06
N VAL A 132 -6.19 2.73 -7.88
CA VAL A 132 -4.81 3.17 -7.64
C VAL A 132 -3.83 2.00 -7.87
N PHE A 133 -4.09 0.85 -7.24
CA PHE A 133 -3.25 -0.34 -7.36
C PHE A 133 -3.32 -0.95 -8.76
N ARG A 134 -4.49 -0.93 -9.42
CA ARG A 134 -4.62 -1.38 -10.81
C ARG A 134 -3.75 -0.54 -11.74
N SER A 135 -3.74 0.78 -11.55
CA SER A 135 -2.89 1.70 -12.31
C SER A 135 -1.40 1.44 -12.06
N ALA A 136 -1.02 1.15 -10.81
CA ALA A 136 0.36 0.82 -10.46
C ALA A 136 0.83 -0.49 -11.13
N ILE A 137 -0.01 -1.53 -11.13
CA ILE A 137 0.27 -2.80 -11.82
C ILE A 137 0.45 -2.56 -13.32
N ALA A 138 -0.42 -1.77 -13.94
CA ALA A 138 -0.30 -1.43 -15.37
C ALA A 138 1.04 -0.73 -15.70
N ARG A 139 1.47 0.24 -14.87
CA ARG A 139 2.78 0.89 -15.02
C ARG A 139 3.94 -0.10 -14.93
N MET A 140 3.88 -1.06 -14.01
CA MET A 140 4.91 -2.09 -13.85
C MET A 140 4.99 -3.01 -15.08
N VAL A 141 3.85 -3.41 -15.65
CA VAL A 141 3.82 -4.25 -16.86
C VAL A 141 4.43 -3.50 -18.05
N ILE A 142 4.03 -2.25 -18.27
CA ILE A 142 4.57 -1.42 -19.37
C ILE A 142 6.08 -1.26 -19.22
N ALA A 143 6.57 -0.92 -18.03
CA ALA A 143 8.00 -0.75 -17.77
C ALA A 143 8.81 -2.03 -18.05
N ASN A 144 8.27 -3.20 -17.69
CA ASN A 144 8.93 -4.48 -17.93
C ASN A 144 8.94 -4.88 -19.43
N SER A 145 7.92 -4.48 -20.20
CA SER A 145 7.88 -4.72 -21.65
C SER A 145 8.94 -3.90 -22.39
N VAL A 146 9.10 -2.62 -22.02
CA VAL A 146 10.11 -1.73 -22.63
C VAL A 146 11.53 -2.27 -22.40
N GLN A 147 11.83 -2.79 -21.21
CA GLN A 147 13.16 -3.35 -20.90
C GLN A 147 13.52 -4.59 -21.73
N LYS A 148 12.52 -5.39 -22.13
CA LYS A 148 12.73 -6.60 -22.94
C LYS A 148 13.02 -6.31 -24.41
N GLU A 149 12.60 -5.15 -24.93
CA GLU A 149 12.85 -4.76 -26.32
C GLU A 149 14.24 -4.12 -26.52
N THR A 150 14.89 -3.71 -25.44
CA THR A 150 16.22 -3.06 -25.45
C THR A 150 17.40 -3.99 -25.13
N THR A 151 17.18 -5.30 -24.99
CA THR A 151 18.22 -6.32 -24.71
C THR A 151 18.24 -7.37 -25.80
#